data_AF-A0A2M7VDH8-F1
#
_entry.id   AF-A0A2M7VDH8-F1
#
_cell.length_a   1.000
_cell.length_b   1.000
_cell.length_c   1.000
_cell.angle_alpha   90.00
_cell.angle_beta   90.00
_cell.angle_gamma   90.00
#
_symmetry.space_group_name_H-M   'P 1'
#
loop_
_entity.id
_entity.type
_entity.pdbx_description
1 polymer ?
#
loop_
_entity_poly.entity_id
_entity_poly.type
_entity_poly.pdbx_seq_one_letter_code
_entity_poly.pdbx_strand_id
1 'polypeptide(L)' 'MALEVKRKQGETFESLLRRFTKRTIQSGKLLQAKKIKYYQKPKTKRERKESALKREDFRKFREHLRRIGKLDEYLEKKK' A
#
# COMPACT_ATOMS: atom_id res chain seq x y z
N MET A 1 18.12 -6.51 5.94
CA MET A 1 18.55 -5.25 6.58
C MET A 1 17.66 -4.94 7.76
N ALA A 2 18.21 -4.86 8.97
CA ALA A 2 17.48 -4.52 10.19
C ALA A 2 16.98 -3.06 10.12
N LEU A 3 15.80 -2.77 10.70
CA LEU A 3 15.31 -1.39 10.79
C LEU A 3 15.83 -0.84 12.11
N GLU A 4 16.76 0.10 12.05
CA GLU A 4 17.31 0.75 13.23
C GLU A 4 16.97 2.24 13.23
N VAL A 5 16.49 2.74 14.38
CA VAL A 5 16.24 4.17 14.59
C VAL A 5 16.88 4.57 15.91
N LYS A 6 17.98 5.31 15.84
CA LYS A 6 18.64 5.89 17.00
C LYS A 6 18.03 7.26 17.34
N ARG A 7 18.13 7.64 18.62
CA ARG A 7 17.74 8.96 19.12
C ARG A 7 18.73 10.01 18.61
N LYS A 8 18.21 11.15 18.16
CA LYS A 8 19.03 12.33 17.81
C LYS A 8 19.24 13.22 19.04
N GLN A 9 20.33 13.99 19.07
CA GLN A 9 20.51 15.01 20.11
C GLN A 9 19.39 16.07 20.04
N GLY A 10 18.84 16.46 21.19
CA GLY A 10 17.73 17.41 21.30
C GLY A 10 16.34 16.86 20.97
N GLU A 11 16.21 15.56 20.69
CA GLU A 11 14.92 14.95 20.33
C GLU A 11 14.10 14.50 21.55
N THR A 12 12.80 14.83 21.57
CA THR A 12 11.84 14.28 22.54
C THR A 12 11.53 12.81 22.24
N PHE A 13 11.21 12.04 23.27
CA PHE A 13 10.93 10.61 23.12
C PHE A 13 9.76 10.33 22.16
N GLU A 14 8.73 11.17 22.18
CA GLU A 14 7.57 11.01 21.29
C GLU A 14 7.94 11.19 19.81
N SER A 15 8.81 12.15 19.49
CA SER A 15 9.29 12.37 18.10
C SER A 15 10.06 11.15 17.58
N LEU A 16 10.89 10.55 18.43
CA LEU A 16 11.60 9.31 18.12
C LEU A 16 10.62 8.17 17.83
N LEU A 17 9.60 7.99 18.67
CA LEU A 17 8.59 6.95 18.50
C LEU A 17 7.80 7.14 17.19
N ARG A 18 7.40 8.38 16.87
CA ARG A 18 6.73 8.70 15.59
C ARG A 18 7.60 8.35 14.40
N ARG A 19 8.90 8.68 14.44
CA ARG A 19 9.84 8.28 13.38
C ARG A 19 9.97 6.77 13.27
N PHE A 20 10.09 6.08 14.41
CA PHE A 20 10.14 4.62 14.43
C PHE A 20 8.90 4.00 13.78
N THR A 21 7.71 4.41 14.19
CA THR A 21 6.45 3.91 13.62
C THR A 21 6.36 4.18 12.12
N LYS A 22 6.68 5.40 11.67
CA LYS A 22 6.70 5.75 10.25
C LYS A 22 7.68 4.87 9.47
N ARG A 23 8.89 4.68 9.98
CA ARG A 23 9.93 3.86 9.32
C ARG A 23 9.58 2.38 9.31
N THR A 24 8.91 1.89 10.36
CA THR A 24 8.38 0.51 10.44
C THR A 24 7.31 0.27 9.38
N ILE A 25 6.34 1.18 9.24
CA ILE A 25 5.30 1.09 8.21
C ILE A 25 5.93 1.15 6.81
N GLN A 26 6.80 2.14 6.56
CA GLN A 26 7.48 2.30 5.28
C GLN A 26 8.37 1.11 4.91
N SER A 27 8.97 0.44 5.90
CA SER A 27 9.79 -0.75 5.65
C SER A 27 9.00 -1.92 5.06
N GLY A 28 7.66 -1.90 5.16
CA GLY A 28 6.80 -2.95 4.64
C GLY A 28 6.96 -4.31 5.33
N LYS A 29 7.83 -4.44 6.34
CA LYS A 29 8.12 -5.73 7.00
C LYS A 29 6.90 -6.35 7.65
N LEU A 30 6.06 -5.54 8.29
CA LEU A 30 4.79 -6.01 8.87
C LEU A 30 3.82 -6.52 7.78
N LEU A 31 3.76 -5.84 6.63
CA LEU A 31 2.93 -6.26 5.50
C LEU A 31 3.45 -7.57 4.89
N GLN A 32 4.77 -7.68 4.73
CA GLN A 32 5.40 -8.90 4.23
C GLN A 32 5.17 -10.07 5.19
N ALA A 33 5.38 -9.87 6.50
CA ALA A 33 5.13 -10.89 7.52
C ALA A 33 3.66 -11.38 7.48
N LYS A 34 2.69 -10.47 7.36
CA LYS A 34 1.27 -10.82 7.18
C LYS A 34 1.02 -11.58 5.87
N LYS A 35 1.67 -11.18 4.78
CA LYS A 35 1.52 -11.80 3.45
C LYS A 35 2.04 -13.24 3.41
N ILE A 36 3.19 -13.51 4.05
CA ILE A 36 3.82 -14.84 4.05
C ILE A 36 3.36 -15.73 5.22
N LYS A 37 2.48 -15.23 6.11
CA LYS A 37 2.02 -15.95 7.30
C LYS A 37 1.42 -17.32 6.97
N TYR A 38 0.80 -17.46 5.79
CA TYR A 38 0.15 -18.67 5.33
C TYR A 38 0.62 -19.04 3.92
N TYR A 39 0.60 -20.33 3.61
CA TYR A 39 0.87 -20.81 2.25
C TYR A 39 -0.21 -20.30 1.28
N GLN A 40 0.24 -19.76 0.15
CA GLN A 40 -0.62 -19.38 -0.96
C GLN A 40 -0.17 -20.14 -2.21
N LYS A 41 -1.11 -20.86 -2.85
CA LYS A 41 -0.85 -21.53 -4.12
C LYS A 41 -0.48 -20.49 -5.20
N PRO A 42 0.45 -20.79 -6.11
CA PRO A 42 0.80 -19.88 -7.19
C PRO A 42 -0.42 -19.70 -8.11
N LYS A 43 -0.64 -18.46 -8.57
CA LYS A 43 -1.73 -18.15 -9.50
C LYS A 43 -1.56 -18.90 -10.81
N THR A 44 -2.65 -19.47 -11.31
CA THR A 44 -2.76 -20.09 -12.63
C THR A 44 -2.64 -19.05 -13.76
N LYS A 45 -2.39 -19.49 -15.01
CA LYS A 45 -2.32 -18.59 -16.18
C LYS A 45 -3.62 -17.78 -16.36
N ARG A 46 -4.77 -18.41 -16.13
CA ARG A 46 -6.10 -17.78 -16.22
C ARG A 46 -6.27 -16.68 -15.17
N GLU A 47 -5.98 -16.97 -13.91
CA GLU A 47 -6.10 -15.98 -12.82
C GLU A 47 -5.16 -14.78 -13.01
N ARG A 48 -3.96 -15.01 -13.57
CA ARG A 48 -3.03 -13.92 -13.92
C ARG A 48 -3.62 -13.02 -15.01
N LYS A 49 -4.21 -13.62 -16.07
CA LYS A 49 -4.86 -12.89 -17.17
C LYS A 49 -6.07 -12.08 -16.67
N GLU A 50 -6.97 -12.71 -15.93
CA GLU A 50 -8.16 -12.02 -15.37
C GLU A 50 -7.76 -10.87 -14.42
N SER A 51 -6.74 -11.07 -13.59
CA SER A 51 -6.21 -10.00 -12.73
C SER A 51 -5.55 -8.86 -13.51
N ALA A 52 -4.98 -9.12 -14.68
CA ALA A 52 -4.42 -8.09 -15.55
C ALA A 52 -5.53 -7.29 -16.24
N LEU A 53 -6.53 -7.98 -16.82
CA LEU A 53 -7.69 -7.35 -17.46
C LEU A 53 -8.44 -6.44 -16.49
N LYS A 54 -8.78 -6.94 -15.30
CA LYS A 54 -9.42 -6.11 -14.26
C LYS A 54 -8.61 -4.85 -13.93
N ARG A 55 -7.28 -4.94 -13.85
CA ARG A 55 -6.41 -3.78 -13.59
C ARG A 55 -6.45 -2.76 -14.72
N GLU A 56 -6.54 -3.22 -15.96
CA GLU A 56 -6.69 -2.37 -17.14
C GLU A 56 -8.05 -1.67 -17.17
N ASP A 57 -9.13 -2.43 -16.95
CA ASP A 57 -10.50 -1.90 -16.92
C ASP A 57 -10.65 -0.82 -15.84
N PHE A 58 -10.14 -1.07 -14.63
CA PHE A 58 -10.13 -0.07 -13.57
C PHE A 58 -9.29 1.17 -13.90
N ARG A 59 -8.23 1.02 -14.69
CA ARG A 59 -7.42 2.17 -15.13
C ARG A 59 -8.23 3.04 -16.10
N LYS A 60 -8.84 2.43 -17.12
CA LYS A 60 -9.72 3.12 -18.09
C LYS A 60 -10.88 3.81 -17.39
N PHE A 61 -11.54 3.12 -16.47
CA PHE A 61 -12.64 3.68 -15.68
C PHE A 61 -12.20 4.91 -14.87
N ARG A 62 -11.06 4.84 -14.17
CA ARG A 62 -10.52 5.98 -13.43
C ARG A 62 -10.12 7.14 -14.32
N GLU A 63 -9.52 6.87 -15.48
CA GLU A 63 -9.15 7.90 -16.45
C GLU A 63 -10.40 8.60 -17.02
N HIS A 64 -11.46 7.85 -17.30
CA HIS A 64 -12.74 8.40 -17.71
C HIS A 64 -13.33 9.30 -16.62
N LEU A 65 -13.40 8.83 -15.37
CA LEU A 65 -13.86 9.62 -14.23
C LEU A 65 -13.03 10.90 -14.03
N ARG A 66 -11.72 10.82 -14.24
CA ARG A 66 -10.82 11.98 -14.20
C ARG A 66 -11.17 12.98 -15.29
N ARG A 67 -11.42 12.51 -16.52
CA ARG A 67 -11.76 13.36 -17.67
C ARG A 67 -13.09 14.09 -17.49
N ILE A 68 -14.09 13.44 -16.89
CA ILE A 68 -15.40 14.04 -16.63
C ILE A 68 -15.46 14.84 -15.32
N GLY A 69 -14.34 14.96 -14.59
CA GLY A 69 -14.26 15.72 -13.33
C GLY A 69 -14.90 15.05 -12.11
N LYS A 70 -15.40 13.81 -12.23
CA LYS A 70 -16.12 13.09 -11.14
C LYS A 70 -15.23 12.13 -10.34
N LEU A 71 -13.91 12.20 -10.50
CA LEU A 71 -13.00 11.29 -9.81
C LEU A 71 -13.02 11.52 -8.30
N ASP A 72 -13.06 12.77 -7.85
CA ASP A 72 -12.99 13.12 -6.43
C ASP A 72 -14.28 12.68 -5.72
N GLU A 73 -15.46 12.93 -6.30
CA GLU A 73 -16.74 12.43 -5.80
C GLU A 73 -16.78 10.90 -5.66
N TYR A 74 -16.19 10.18 -6.64
CA TYR A 74 -16.10 8.71 -6.59
C TYR A 74 -15.18 8.23 -5.46
N LEU A 75 -14.08 8.94 -5.20
CA LEU A 75 -13.15 8.60 -4.12
C LEU A 75 -13.75 8.89 -2.74
N GLU A 76 -14.51 9.98 -2.59
CA GLU A 76 -15.19 10.33 -1.35
C GLU A 76 -16.29 9.33 -0.98
N LYS A 77 -17.11 8.90 -1.94
CA LYS A 77 -18.16 7.89 -1.70
C LYS A 77 -17.62 6.49 -1.34
N LYS A 78 -16.35 6.22 -1.61
CA LYS A 78 -15.71 4.92 -1.38
C LYS A 78 -14.98 4.84 -0.04
N LYS A 79 -14.72 5.99 0.60
CA LYS A 79 -14.17 6.05 1.96
C LYS A 79 -15.17 5.49 2.97
#